data_AF-A0A061M2I2-F1
#
_entry.id   AF-A0A061M2I2-F1
#
_cell.length_a   1.000
_cell.length_b   1.000
_cell.length_c   1.000
_cell.angle_alpha   90.00
_cell.angle_beta   90.00
_cell.angle_gamma   90.00
#
_symmetry.space_group_name_H-M   'P 1'
#
loop_
_entity.id
_entity.type
_entity.pdbx_description
1 polymer ?
#
loop_
_entity_poly.entity_id
_entity_poly.type
_entity_poly.pdbx_seq_one_letter_code
_entity_poly.pdbx_strand_id
1 'polypeptide(L)'
;MRGKGLDDATARAERARASMEAAFEDAMVTDFDNFLSVAAGLPDPGDHHVVAAAAKTQAAMIVTENLKDFPATVLSDLNMEAKTADAFIAEIVSRGVV
;
A
#
# COMPACT_ATOMS: atom_id res chain seq x y z
N MET A 1 12.51 -32.17 -2.15
CA MET A 1 12.03 -30.78 -2.02
C MET A 1 12.78 -29.93 -3.03
N ARG A 2 12.13 -29.52 -4.12
CA ARG A 2 12.74 -28.70 -5.18
C ARG A 2 12.70 -27.25 -4.68
N GLY A 3 13.86 -26.68 -4.38
CA GLY A 3 13.95 -25.28 -3.96
C GLY A 3 13.31 -24.39 -5.03
N LYS A 4 12.30 -23.61 -4.67
CA LYS A 4 11.81 -22.52 -5.52
C LYS A 4 12.96 -21.51 -5.59
N GLY A 5 13.73 -21.56 -6.67
CA GLY A 5 14.93 -20.74 -6.85
C GLY A 5 14.57 -19.26 -6.81
N LEU A 6 15.47 -18.45 -6.22
CA LEU A 6 15.34 -17.00 -6.11
C LEU A 6 15.13 -16.31 -7.48
N ASP A 7 15.67 -16.90 -8.56
CA ASP A 7 15.47 -16.44 -9.94
C ASP A 7 13.98 -16.40 -10.37
N ASP A 8 13.15 -17.29 -9.82
CA ASP A 8 11.72 -17.36 -10.11
C ASP A 8 10.92 -16.31 -9.29
N ALA A 9 11.43 -15.89 -8.12
CA ALA A 9 10.73 -14.90 -7.29
C ALA A 9 10.74 -13.51 -7.92
N THR A 10 11.91 -13.03 -8.37
CA THR A 10 12.02 -11.75 -9.07
C THR A 10 11.20 -11.76 -10.36
N ALA A 11 11.33 -12.81 -11.18
CA ALA A 11 10.58 -12.92 -12.42
C ALA A 11 9.05 -12.98 -12.18
N ARG A 12 8.60 -13.57 -11.06
CA ARG A 12 7.18 -13.55 -10.66
C ARG A 12 6.72 -12.16 -10.23
N ALA A 13 7.53 -11.45 -9.44
CA ALA A 13 7.21 -10.11 -8.98
C ALA A 13 7.06 -9.14 -10.17
N GLU A 14 8.02 -9.18 -11.12
CA GLU A 14 7.97 -8.37 -12.34
C GLU A 14 6.71 -8.65 -13.17
N ARG A 15 6.35 -9.93 -13.36
CA ARG A 15 5.11 -10.29 -14.09
C ARG A 15 3.85 -9.82 -13.37
N ALA A 16 3.79 -9.96 -12.04
CA ALA A 16 2.65 -9.52 -11.25
C ALA A 16 2.50 -7.99 -11.35
N ARG A 17 3.61 -7.26 -11.20
CA ARG A 17 3.66 -5.80 -11.37
C ARG A 17 3.18 -5.36 -12.74
N ALA A 18 3.76 -5.92 -13.80
CA ALA A 18 3.36 -5.58 -15.18
C ALA A 18 1.87 -5.87 -15.45
N SER A 19 1.32 -6.93 -14.85
CA SER A 19 -0.11 -7.24 -14.97
C SER A 19 -0.98 -6.20 -14.26
N MET A 20 -0.56 -5.72 -13.08
CA MET A 20 -1.27 -4.66 -12.35
C MET A 20 -1.20 -3.33 -13.10
N GLU A 21 -0.02 -2.94 -13.58
CA GLU A 21 0.19 -1.71 -14.37
C GLU A 21 -0.62 -1.70 -15.68
N ALA A 22 -0.78 -2.86 -16.32
CA ALA A 22 -1.60 -2.96 -17.53
C ALA A 22 -3.12 -2.97 -17.25
N ALA A 23 -3.54 -3.47 -16.08
CA ALA A 23 -4.96 -3.62 -15.73
C ALA A 23 -5.57 -2.35 -15.13
N PHE A 24 -4.77 -1.55 -14.41
CA PHE A 24 -5.23 -0.33 -13.76
C PHE A 24 -4.37 0.86 -14.19
N GLU A 25 -4.98 1.87 -14.80
CA GLU A 25 -4.30 3.08 -15.27
C GLU A 25 -3.53 3.77 -14.13
N ASP A 26 -4.12 3.81 -12.94
CA ASP A 26 -3.55 4.42 -11.73
C ASP A 26 -2.74 3.44 -10.86
N ALA A 27 -2.29 2.30 -11.41
CA ALA A 27 -1.54 1.29 -10.65
C ALA A 27 -0.21 1.80 -10.06
N MET A 28 0.37 2.83 -10.68
CA MET A 28 1.67 3.35 -10.29
C MET A 28 1.61 4.83 -9.91
N VAL A 29 2.11 5.12 -8.70
CA VAL A 29 2.32 6.48 -8.20
C VAL A 29 3.79 6.84 -8.37
N THR A 30 4.07 7.93 -9.09
CA THR A 30 5.41 8.52 -9.23
C THR A 30 5.50 9.86 -8.50
N ASP A 31 6.71 10.41 -8.43
CA ASP A 31 6.98 11.77 -7.91
C ASP A 31 6.44 12.01 -6.49
N PHE A 32 6.46 10.96 -5.66
CA PHE A 32 6.02 11.01 -4.27
C PHE A 32 7.14 11.40 -3.30
N ASP A 33 8.38 11.63 -3.76
CA ASP A 33 9.54 11.93 -2.91
C ASP A 33 9.31 13.13 -1.97
N ASN A 34 8.59 14.15 -2.44
CA ASN A 34 8.23 15.33 -1.65
C ASN A 34 7.33 15.02 -0.43
N PHE A 35 6.72 13.83 -0.40
CA PHE A 35 5.85 13.37 0.68
C PHE A 35 6.55 12.40 1.64
N LEU A 36 7.80 12.00 1.39
CA LEU A 36 8.51 11.06 2.28
C LEU A 36 8.65 11.57 3.72
N SER A 37 8.75 12.89 3.90
CA SER A 37 8.88 13.51 5.23
C SER A 37 7.62 13.35 6.08
N VAL A 38 6.43 13.23 5.47
CA VAL A 38 5.19 13.06 6.24
C VAL A 38 5.09 11.68 6.90
N ALA A 39 5.89 10.72 6.43
CA ALA A 39 5.93 9.36 6.95
C ALA A 39 6.96 9.14 8.07
N ALA A 40 7.70 10.18 8.48
CA ALA A 40 8.83 10.06 9.43
C ALA A 40 8.50 9.46 10.81
N GLY A 41 7.23 9.33 11.16
CA GLY A 41 6.78 8.69 12.39
C GLY A 41 6.61 7.16 12.31
N LEU A 42 6.74 6.55 11.13
CA LEU A 42 6.57 5.11 10.97
C LEU A 42 7.71 4.31 11.67
N PRO A 43 7.42 3.09 12.14
CA PRO A 43 8.44 2.23 12.76
C PRO A 43 9.55 1.80 11.77
N ASP A 44 9.19 1.56 10.50
CA ASP A 44 10.11 1.14 9.45
C ASP A 44 10.26 2.25 8.39
N PRO A 45 11.47 2.84 8.25
CA PRO A 45 11.78 3.78 7.17
C PRO A 45 11.53 3.22 5.77
N GLY A 46 11.60 1.89 5.61
CA GLY A 46 11.29 1.18 4.38
C GLY A 46 9.85 1.39 3.93
N ASP A 47 8.91 1.64 4.83
CA ASP A 47 7.48 1.79 4.52
C ASP A 47 7.07 3.23 4.23
N HIS A 48 7.99 4.20 4.34
CA HIS A 48 7.69 5.61 4.09
C HIS A 48 7.12 5.87 2.69
N HIS A 49 7.56 5.10 1.69
CA HIS A 49 7.08 5.23 0.32
C HIS A 49 5.57 4.93 0.19
N VAL A 50 5.03 4.02 1.00
CA VAL A 50 3.59 3.67 0.99
C VAL A 50 2.76 4.85 1.44
N VAL A 51 3.14 5.48 2.56
CA VAL A 51 2.46 6.69 3.07
C VAL A 51 2.67 7.89 2.15
N ALA A 52 3.87 8.05 1.59
CA ALA A 52 4.14 9.12 0.63
C ALA A 52 3.28 9.00 -0.64
N ALA A 53 3.14 7.78 -1.18
CA ALA A 53 2.26 7.50 -2.30
C ALA A 53 0.79 7.78 -1.95
N ALA A 54 0.33 7.29 -0.79
CA ALA A 54 -1.03 7.55 -0.31
C ALA A 54 -1.31 9.06 -0.13
N ALA A 55 -0.35 9.82 0.40
CA ALA A 55 -0.47 11.27 0.55
C ALA A 55 -0.52 11.98 -0.79
N LYS A 56 0.34 11.58 -1.74
CA LYS A 56 0.37 12.12 -3.10
C LYS A 56 -0.97 11.93 -3.83
N THR A 57 -1.62 10.79 -3.64
CA THR A 57 -2.91 10.45 -4.26
C THR A 57 -4.12 10.84 -3.42
N GLN A 58 -3.92 11.46 -2.25
CA GLN A 58 -4.97 11.77 -1.28
C GLN A 58 -5.82 10.55 -0.88
N ALA A 59 -5.20 9.38 -0.81
CA ALA A 59 -5.86 8.17 -0.37
C ALA A 59 -6.27 8.33 1.11
N ALA A 60 -7.51 8.01 1.43
CA ALA A 60 -8.00 8.00 2.82
C ALA A 60 -7.59 6.73 3.59
N MET A 61 -7.12 5.69 2.88
CA MET A 61 -6.88 4.38 3.47
C MET A 61 -5.71 3.64 2.83
N ILE A 62 -4.93 2.97 3.66
CA ILE A 62 -3.94 1.96 3.26
C ILE A 62 -4.54 0.58 3.58
N VAL A 63 -4.72 -0.25 2.56
CA VAL A 63 -5.21 -1.63 2.74
C VAL A 63 -4.01 -2.58 2.84
N THR A 64 -3.83 -3.20 4.01
CA THR A 64 -2.65 -4.02 4.31
C THR A 64 -2.91 -4.99 5.47
N GLU A 65 -2.27 -6.16 5.43
CA GLU A 65 -2.24 -7.10 6.57
C GLU A 65 -1.15 -6.71 7.59
N ASN A 66 -0.27 -5.77 7.24
CA ASN A 66 0.86 -5.31 8.04
C ASN A 66 0.49 -4.13 8.95
N LEU A 67 -0.65 -4.20 9.65
CA LEU A 67 -1.19 -3.06 10.41
C LEU A 67 -0.22 -2.44 11.42
N LYS A 68 0.67 -3.26 12.00
CA LYS A 68 1.70 -2.80 12.96
C LYS A 68 2.71 -1.82 12.36
N ASP A 69 2.92 -1.87 11.04
CA ASP A 69 3.89 -1.05 10.32
C ASP A 69 3.28 0.34 10.01
N PHE A 70 1.95 0.46 10.11
CA PHE A 70 1.17 1.67 9.82
C PHE A 70 0.30 2.10 11.02
N PRO A 71 0.91 2.49 12.15
CA PRO A 71 0.18 2.80 13.38
C PRO A 71 -0.74 4.02 13.22
N ALA A 72 -1.95 3.92 13.78
CA ALA A 72 -2.96 4.99 13.74
C ALA A 72 -2.46 6.32 14.32
N THR A 73 -1.52 6.29 15.28
CA THR A 73 -0.91 7.49 15.86
C THR A 73 -0.11 8.32 14.84
N VAL A 74 0.30 7.72 13.72
CA VAL A 74 0.98 8.43 12.62
C VAL A 74 -0.01 8.78 11.53
N LEU A 75 -0.86 7.83 11.14
CA LEU A 75 -1.77 8.01 10.01
C LEU A 75 -2.92 8.99 10.28
N SER A 76 -3.42 9.08 11.52
CA SER A 76 -4.58 9.92 11.84
C SER A 76 -4.28 11.41 11.62
N ASP A 77 -3.04 11.86 11.85
CA ASP A 77 -2.61 13.24 11.58
C ASP A 77 -2.65 13.58 10.08
N LEU A 78 -2.60 12.56 9.22
CA LEU A 78 -2.69 12.66 7.77
C LEU A 78 -4.12 12.42 7.24
N ASN A 79 -5.10 12.26 8.12
CA ASN A 79 -6.47 11.82 7.80
C ASN A 79 -6.51 10.48 7.05
N MET A 80 -5.61 9.56 7.39
CA MET A 80 -5.53 8.22 6.84
C MET A 80 -5.80 7.16 7.90
N GLU A 81 -6.25 6.00 7.45
CA GLU A 81 -6.34 4.80 8.29
C GLU A 81 -5.73 3.58 7.58
N ALA A 82 -5.29 2.58 8.35
CA ALA A 82 -4.89 1.28 7.82
C ALA A 82 -5.93 0.22 8.16
N LYS A 83 -6.30 -0.62 7.18
CA LYS A 83 -7.25 -1.73 7.36
C LYS A 83 -6.76 -3.00 6.66
N THR A 84 -7.16 -4.15 7.18
CA THR A 84 -6.98 -5.42 6.46
C THR A 84 -7.86 -5.45 5.22
N ALA A 85 -7.51 -6.32 4.26
CA ALA A 85 -8.31 -6.47 3.04
C ALA A 85 -9.74 -6.92 3.36
N ASP A 86 -9.90 -7.87 4.28
CA ASP A 86 -11.21 -8.37 4.71
C ASP A 86 -12.07 -7.26 5.35
N ALA A 87 -11.48 -6.42 6.20
CA ALA A 87 -12.19 -5.32 6.83
C ALA A 87 -12.63 -4.28 5.81
N PHE A 88 -11.75 -3.92 4.87
CA PHE A 88 -12.06 -3.01 3.77
C PHE A 88 -13.21 -3.54 2.91
N ILE A 89 -13.15 -4.81 2.48
CA ILE A 89 -14.19 -5.42 1.65
C ILE A 89 -15.53 -5.45 2.39
N ALA A 90 -15.55 -5.87 3.66
CA ALA A 90 -16.78 -5.91 4.45
C ALA A 90 -17.43 -4.52 4.59
N GLU A 91 -16.60 -3.49 4.76
CA GLU A 91 -17.05 -2.10 4.82
C GLU A 91 -17.63 -1.62 3.49
N ILE A 92 -16.96 -1.87 2.36
CA ILE A 92 -17.43 -1.46 1.04
C ILE A 92 -18.75 -2.16 0.68
N VAL A 93 -18.86 -3.47 0.93
CA VAL A 93 -20.09 -4.23 0.69
C VAL A 93 -21.24 -3.70 1.55
N SER A 94 -20.98 -3.37 2.82
CA SER A 94 -21.99 -2.79 3.72
C SER A 94 -22.45 -1.40 3.28
N ARG A 95 -21.57 -0.59 2.68
CA ARG A 95 -21.86 0.76 2.19
C ARG A 95 -22.75 0.77 0.93
N GLY A 96 -23.04 -0.38 0.33
CA GLY A 96 -23.96 -0.49 -0.81
C GLY A 96 -23.44 0.12 -2.10
N VAL A 97 -22.12 0.30 -2.21
CA VAL A 97 -21.46 0.77 -3.44
C VAL A 97 -20.91 -0.46 -4.16
N VAL A 98 -21.75 -1.08 -4.97
CA VAL A 98 -21.39 -2.05 -6.01
C VAL A 98 -22.17 -1.73 -7.28
#